data_AF-A0A6P0WT68-F1
#
_entry.id   AF-A0A6P0WT68-F1
#
_cell.length_a   1.000
_cell.length_b   1.000
_cell.length_c   1.000
_cell.angle_alpha   90.00
_cell.angle_beta   90.00
_cell.angle_gamma   90.00
#
_symmetry.space_group_name_H-M   'P 1'
#
loop_
_entity.id
_entity.type
_entity.pdbx_description
1 polymer ?
#
loop_
_entity_poly.entity_id
_entity_poly.type
_entity_poly.pdbx_seq_one_letter_code
_entity_poly.pdbx_strand_id
1 'polypeptide(L)'
;GEIARMTGVCELVELGSGSSTKTRLLLDAYQALKNSLGYVPIDVSGGILTESAHELLQDYPELQIQGLVGTYEQALAQLQPTSLPSRMICFLGSTIGNLKPQECERFLSQILAALDIGEYFLLGVDLQKPKHLLEAAYNDAQGVTAQFNLNMLEHLNQRFNGNFNTQLFEHWAFYNDQLNQIEMHLRCLQAHDIYLEAFNLKVEFEAGETMMTEISRKFDLEVIKEELQAKGLKSLAVWTDPQQWFGLILAQKS
;
A
#
# COMPACT_ATOMS: atom_id res chain seq x y z
N GLY A 1 -20.37 -4.14 -4.15
CA GLY A 1 -21.63 -4.39 -4.90
C GLY A 1 -21.45 -4.26 -6.40
N GLU A 2 -21.25 -3.05 -6.91
CA GLU A 2 -21.08 -2.81 -8.35
C GLU A 2 -19.84 -3.50 -8.94
N ILE A 3 -18.69 -3.37 -8.29
CA ILE A 3 -17.44 -4.06 -8.66
C ILE A 3 -17.69 -5.55 -8.92
N ALA A 4 -18.27 -6.27 -7.93
CA ALA A 4 -18.54 -7.70 -8.03
C ALA A 4 -19.46 -8.08 -9.20
N ARG A 5 -20.39 -7.20 -9.61
CA ARG A 5 -21.23 -7.43 -10.79
C ARG A 5 -20.45 -7.22 -12.10
N MET A 6 -19.55 -6.25 -12.13
CA MET A 6 -18.74 -5.96 -13.31
C MET A 6 -17.69 -7.04 -13.57
N THR A 7 -17.10 -7.60 -12.51
CA THR A 7 -16.02 -8.59 -12.58
C THR A 7 -16.52 -10.03 -12.62
N GLY A 8 -17.74 -10.31 -12.12
CA GLY A 8 -18.34 -11.64 -12.18
C GLY A 8 -17.75 -12.62 -11.16
N VAL A 9 -17.52 -13.87 -11.56
CA VAL A 9 -16.84 -14.85 -10.70
C VAL A 9 -15.34 -14.64 -10.86
N CYS A 10 -14.65 -14.21 -9.80
CA CYS A 10 -13.22 -13.95 -9.87
C CYS A 10 -12.45 -14.32 -8.60
N GLU A 11 -11.17 -14.63 -8.77
CA GLU A 11 -10.20 -14.72 -7.69
C GLU A 11 -9.77 -13.32 -7.26
N LEU A 12 -9.79 -13.05 -5.96
CA LEU A 12 -9.36 -11.80 -5.38
C LEU A 12 -7.93 -11.96 -4.86
N VAL A 13 -6.96 -11.32 -5.51
CA VAL A 13 -5.59 -11.22 -5.01
C VAL A 13 -5.45 -9.86 -4.34
N GLU A 14 -5.01 -9.78 -3.09
CA GLU A 14 -4.86 -8.50 -2.39
C GLU A 14 -3.43 -8.24 -1.93
N LEU A 15 -2.85 -7.15 -2.41
CA LEU A 15 -1.49 -6.72 -2.09
C LEU A 15 -1.47 -5.86 -0.83
N GLY A 16 -0.72 -6.29 0.18
CA GLY A 16 -0.67 -5.59 1.47
C GLY A 16 -2.00 -5.71 2.21
N SER A 17 -2.49 -6.95 2.31
CA SER A 17 -3.81 -7.25 2.85
C SER A 17 -3.99 -6.86 4.32
N GLY A 18 -2.92 -6.81 5.12
CA GLY A 18 -3.00 -6.48 6.54
C GLY A 18 -4.06 -7.32 7.26
N SER A 19 -5.02 -6.66 7.91
CA SER A 19 -6.15 -7.28 8.61
C SER A 19 -7.35 -7.63 7.70
N SER A 20 -7.24 -7.41 6.38
CA SER A 20 -8.29 -7.65 5.37
C SER A 20 -9.66 -7.01 5.67
N THR A 21 -9.70 -5.96 6.51
CA THR A 21 -10.96 -5.38 7.01
C THR A 21 -11.76 -4.73 5.87
N LYS A 22 -11.09 -4.06 4.93
CA LYS A 22 -11.73 -3.44 3.75
C LYS A 22 -12.20 -4.50 2.76
N THR A 23 -11.48 -5.61 2.68
CA THR A 23 -11.72 -6.73 1.77
C THR A 23 -13.05 -7.40 2.05
N ARG A 24 -13.46 -7.46 3.32
CA ARG A 24 -14.78 -7.98 3.74
C ARG A 24 -15.93 -7.35 2.94
N LEU A 25 -15.87 -6.06 2.62
CA LEU A 25 -16.88 -5.40 1.78
C LEU A 25 -16.98 -5.96 0.35
N LEU A 26 -15.86 -6.44 -0.20
CA LEU A 26 -15.84 -7.15 -1.48
C LEU A 26 -16.36 -8.58 -1.30
N LEU A 27 -15.86 -9.30 -0.29
CA LEU A 27 -16.28 -10.68 0.01
C LEU A 27 -17.80 -10.76 0.20
N ASP A 28 -18.38 -9.90 1.03
CA ASP A 28 -19.83 -9.75 1.23
C ASP A 28 -20.58 -9.55 -0.09
N ALA A 29 -20.05 -8.69 -0.96
CA ALA A 29 -20.67 -8.39 -2.24
C ALA A 29 -20.68 -9.58 -3.20
N TYR A 30 -19.62 -10.38 -3.24
CA TYR A 30 -19.61 -11.59 -4.07
C TYR A 30 -20.42 -12.73 -3.46
N GLN A 31 -20.38 -12.90 -2.13
CA GLN A 31 -21.22 -13.88 -1.45
C GLN A 31 -22.71 -13.61 -1.70
N ALA A 32 -23.13 -12.34 -1.67
CA ALA A 32 -24.50 -11.94 -1.99
C ALA A 32 -24.91 -12.29 -3.43
N LEU A 33 -23.95 -12.37 -4.36
CA LEU A 33 -24.17 -12.80 -5.75
C LEU A 33 -24.11 -14.33 -5.92
N LYS A 34 -23.81 -15.09 -4.86
CA LYS A 34 -23.60 -16.54 -4.87
C LYS A 34 -22.49 -16.99 -5.83
N ASN A 35 -21.48 -16.15 -6.01
CA ASN A 35 -20.31 -16.49 -6.81
C ASN A 35 -19.32 -17.31 -5.97
N SER A 36 -18.67 -18.30 -6.60
CA SER A 36 -17.50 -18.96 -5.98
C SER A 36 -16.38 -17.93 -5.79
N LEU A 37 -15.73 -17.97 -4.62
CA LEU A 37 -14.70 -17.01 -4.27
C LEU A 37 -13.39 -17.66 -3.85
N GLY A 38 -12.33 -17.30 -4.56
CA GLY A 38 -10.95 -17.53 -4.14
C GLY A 38 -10.36 -16.21 -3.64
N TYR A 39 -9.62 -16.27 -2.55
CA TYR A 39 -8.93 -15.12 -1.97
C TYR A 39 -7.46 -15.45 -1.73
N VAL A 40 -6.59 -14.59 -2.26
CA VAL A 40 -5.13 -14.71 -2.17
C VAL A 40 -4.59 -13.46 -1.48
N PRO A 41 -4.58 -13.43 -0.14
CA PRO A 41 -3.98 -12.32 0.60
C PRO A 41 -2.45 -12.38 0.54
N ILE A 42 -1.83 -11.24 0.24
CA ILE A 42 -0.38 -11.07 0.17
C ILE A 42 0.06 -10.07 1.23
N ASP A 43 1.03 -10.45 2.05
CA ASP A 43 1.64 -9.57 3.06
C ASP A 43 3.06 -10.05 3.41
N VAL A 44 3.89 -9.15 3.92
CA VAL A 44 5.23 -9.50 4.43
C VAL A 44 5.14 -10.18 5.80
N SER A 45 4.04 -9.96 6.54
CA SER A 45 3.80 -10.56 7.85
C SER A 45 3.03 -11.87 7.73
N GLY A 46 3.73 -13.01 7.90
CA GLY A 46 3.07 -14.32 7.93
C GLY A 46 2.10 -14.49 9.11
N GLY A 47 2.37 -13.80 10.23
CA GLY A 47 1.49 -13.79 11.40
C GLY A 47 0.14 -13.17 11.09
N ILE A 48 0.12 -11.97 10.48
CA ILE A 48 -1.14 -11.25 10.20
C ILE A 48 -1.98 -11.98 9.15
N LEU A 49 -1.34 -12.62 8.17
CA LEU A 49 -2.03 -13.44 7.18
C LEU A 49 -2.71 -14.65 7.82
N THR A 50 -2.04 -15.31 8.75
CA THR A 50 -2.58 -16.49 9.44
C THR A 50 -3.77 -16.12 10.31
N GLU A 51 -3.65 -15.04 11.09
CA GLU A 51 -4.73 -14.52 11.94
C GLU A 51 -5.94 -14.10 11.10
N SER A 52 -5.72 -13.25 10.10
CA SER A 52 -6.80 -12.76 9.23
C SER A 52 -7.48 -13.90 8.46
N ALA A 53 -6.73 -14.91 8.00
CA ALA A 53 -7.31 -16.06 7.33
C ALA A 53 -8.24 -16.86 8.25
N HIS A 54 -7.86 -17.08 9.52
CA HIS A 54 -8.72 -17.77 10.48
C HIS A 54 -10.00 -16.99 10.77
N GLU A 55 -9.93 -15.67 10.93
CA GLU A 55 -11.12 -14.84 11.12
C GLU A 55 -12.02 -14.88 9.89
N LEU A 56 -11.46 -14.75 8.69
CA LEU A 56 -12.23 -14.80 7.45
C LEU A 56 -12.90 -16.15 7.25
N LEU A 57 -12.27 -17.27 7.60
CA LEU A 57 -12.89 -18.60 7.47
C LEU A 57 -14.03 -18.83 8.46
N GLN A 58 -14.09 -18.09 9.57
CA GLN A 58 -15.25 -18.11 10.48
C GLN A 58 -16.45 -17.39 9.85
N ASP A 59 -16.21 -16.25 9.20
CA ASP A 59 -17.26 -15.42 8.61
C ASP A 59 -17.69 -15.91 7.21
N TYR A 60 -16.77 -16.53 6.47
CA TYR A 60 -16.95 -17.03 5.11
C TYR A 60 -16.51 -18.51 5.01
N PRO A 61 -17.30 -19.47 5.52
CA PRO A 61 -16.89 -20.88 5.61
C PRO A 61 -16.60 -21.56 4.26
N GLU A 62 -17.14 -21.04 3.16
CA GLU A 62 -16.92 -21.56 1.80
C GLU A 62 -15.76 -20.87 1.06
N LEU A 63 -15.12 -19.87 1.69
CA LEU A 63 -14.03 -19.11 1.08
C LEU A 63 -12.77 -19.97 0.96
N GLN A 64 -12.19 -20.02 -0.24
CA GLN A 64 -10.88 -20.63 -0.45
C GLN A 64 -9.80 -19.57 -0.25
N ILE A 65 -8.92 -19.75 0.74
CA ILE A 65 -7.84 -18.81 1.03
C ILE A 65 -6.48 -19.45 0.76
N GLN A 66 -5.65 -18.78 -0.03
CA GLN A 66 -4.24 -19.12 -0.22
C GLN A 66 -3.37 -17.88 0.09
N GLY A 67 -2.85 -17.79 1.32
CA GLY A 67 -1.97 -16.68 1.70
C GLY A 67 -0.56 -16.82 1.10
N LEU A 68 0.01 -15.72 0.61
CA LEU A 68 1.41 -15.66 0.15
C LEU A 68 2.20 -14.67 1.01
N VAL A 69 3.21 -15.18 1.72
CA VAL A 69 4.11 -14.38 2.54
C VAL A 69 5.28 -13.89 1.68
N GLY A 70 5.43 -12.58 1.55
CA GLY A 70 6.56 -12.01 0.80
C GLY A 70 6.33 -10.57 0.37
N THR A 71 7.33 -10.02 -0.34
CA THR A 71 7.15 -8.72 -1.00
C THR A 71 6.15 -8.85 -2.15
N TYR A 72 5.58 -7.72 -2.60
CA TYR A 72 4.65 -7.73 -3.73
C TYR A 72 5.26 -8.38 -4.97
N GLU A 73 6.52 -8.06 -5.29
CA GLU A 73 7.25 -8.66 -6.41
C GLU A 73 7.37 -10.18 -6.28
N GLN A 74 7.80 -10.67 -5.11
CA GLN A 74 7.98 -12.10 -4.87
C GLN A 74 6.67 -12.87 -4.97
N ALA A 75 5.60 -12.32 -4.38
CA ALA A 75 4.30 -12.95 -4.35
C ALA A 75 3.60 -12.93 -5.72
N LEU A 76 3.66 -11.80 -6.45
CA LEU A 76 3.12 -11.70 -7.81
C LEU A 76 3.79 -12.70 -8.76
N ALA A 77 5.11 -12.92 -8.62
CA ALA A 77 5.85 -13.91 -9.40
C ALA A 77 5.50 -15.37 -9.06
N GLN A 78 4.89 -15.63 -7.90
CA GLN A 78 4.49 -16.96 -7.43
C GLN A 78 3.03 -17.29 -7.71
N LEU A 79 2.24 -16.32 -8.18
CA LEU A 79 0.84 -16.53 -8.50
C LEU A 79 0.70 -17.65 -9.53
N GLN A 80 -0.04 -18.70 -9.15
CA GLN A 80 -0.40 -19.78 -10.05
C GLN A 80 -1.55 -19.33 -10.95
N PRO A 81 -1.78 -19.98 -12.11
CA PRO A 81 -2.99 -19.75 -12.89
C PRO A 81 -4.23 -19.97 -12.02
N THR A 82 -5.19 -19.06 -12.09
CA THR A 82 -6.44 -19.19 -11.33
C THR A 82 -7.34 -20.27 -11.94
N SER A 83 -8.10 -20.97 -11.10
CA SER A 83 -9.12 -21.93 -11.53
C SER A 83 -10.48 -21.27 -11.78
N LEU A 84 -10.63 -19.99 -11.41
CA LEU A 84 -11.84 -19.20 -11.62
C LEU A 84 -11.83 -18.53 -13.01
N PRO A 85 -12.98 -18.07 -13.54
CA PRO A 85 -13.05 -17.46 -14.86
C PRO A 85 -12.20 -16.20 -15.06
N SER A 86 -11.79 -15.53 -13.97
CA SER A 86 -11.00 -14.31 -14.00
C SER A 86 -10.30 -14.06 -12.66
N ARG A 87 -9.28 -13.21 -12.65
CA ARG A 87 -8.64 -12.64 -11.46
C ARG A 87 -8.85 -11.13 -11.37
N MET A 88 -8.91 -10.63 -10.14
CA MET A 88 -8.75 -9.21 -9.81
C MET A 88 -7.64 -9.03 -8.79
N ILE A 89 -6.59 -8.27 -9.15
CA ILE A 89 -5.57 -7.83 -8.19
C ILE A 89 -6.02 -6.51 -7.55
N CYS A 90 -6.04 -6.47 -6.23
CA CYS A 90 -6.50 -5.36 -5.40
C CYS A 90 -5.31 -4.68 -4.71
N PHE A 91 -5.25 -3.35 -4.77
CA PHE A 91 -4.29 -2.55 -4.03
C PHE A 91 -4.97 -1.29 -3.47
N LEU A 92 -5.54 -1.41 -2.27
CA LEU A 92 -6.67 -0.57 -1.84
C LEU A 92 -6.30 0.62 -0.94
N GLY A 93 -5.12 0.60 -0.32
CA GLY A 93 -4.76 1.56 0.74
C GLY A 93 -4.17 2.89 0.27
N SER A 94 -4.06 3.13 -1.03
CA SER A 94 -3.15 4.14 -1.60
C SER A 94 -1.68 3.92 -1.23
N THR A 95 -1.29 2.69 -0.89
CA THR A 95 0.11 2.30 -0.66
C THR A 95 0.97 2.47 -1.93
N ILE A 96 0.34 2.52 -3.11
CA ILE A 96 1.01 2.95 -4.35
C ILE A 96 1.65 4.34 -4.21
N GLY A 97 1.07 5.21 -3.38
CA GLY A 97 1.59 6.54 -3.08
C GLY A 97 2.97 6.52 -2.42
N ASN A 98 3.33 5.40 -1.78
CA ASN A 98 4.61 5.26 -1.10
C ASN A 98 5.76 4.85 -2.03
N LEU A 99 5.43 4.48 -3.28
CA LEU A 99 6.42 4.15 -4.30
C LEU A 99 6.92 5.42 -4.97
N LYS A 100 8.22 5.55 -5.19
CA LYS A 100 8.78 6.58 -6.08
C LYS A 100 8.31 6.32 -7.53
N PRO A 101 8.36 7.32 -8.43
CA PRO A 101 7.91 7.15 -9.82
C PRO A 101 8.48 5.90 -10.52
N GLN A 102 9.78 5.66 -10.42
CA GLN A 102 10.44 4.48 -11.03
C GLN A 102 10.01 3.15 -10.38
N GLU A 103 9.77 3.15 -9.06
CA GLU A 103 9.28 1.97 -8.33
C GLU A 103 7.83 1.68 -8.71
N CYS A 104 7.02 2.73 -8.90
CA CYS A 104 5.65 2.63 -9.38
C CYS A 104 5.59 2.04 -10.80
N GLU A 105 6.49 2.45 -11.71
CA GLU A 105 6.58 1.87 -13.05
C GLU A 105 6.92 0.38 -13.02
N ARG A 106 7.90 -0.02 -12.21
CA ARG A 106 8.25 -1.43 -12.01
C ARG A 106 7.07 -2.21 -11.45
N PHE A 107 6.43 -1.67 -10.41
CA PHE A 107 5.27 -2.28 -9.76
C PHE A 107 4.12 -2.51 -10.76
N LEU A 108 3.72 -1.49 -11.52
CA LEU A 108 2.67 -1.63 -12.53
C LEU A 108 3.04 -2.64 -13.63
N SER A 109 4.33 -2.76 -13.96
CA SER A 109 4.80 -3.78 -14.91
C SER A 109 4.65 -5.20 -14.33
N GLN A 110 4.87 -5.38 -13.02
CA GLN A 110 4.63 -6.65 -12.33
C GLN A 110 3.14 -6.99 -12.26
N ILE A 111 2.27 -6.00 -12.01
CA ILE A 111 0.81 -6.17 -12.07
C ILE A 111 0.39 -6.67 -13.46
N LEU A 112 0.88 -6.02 -14.52
CA LEU A 112 0.59 -6.43 -15.89
C LEU A 112 1.10 -7.83 -16.21
N ALA A 113 2.26 -8.23 -15.69
CA ALA A 113 2.78 -9.58 -15.88
C ALA A 113 1.94 -10.65 -15.15
N ALA A 114 1.29 -10.29 -14.04
CA ALA A 114 0.50 -11.19 -13.20
C ALA A 114 -0.99 -11.32 -13.62
N LEU A 115 -1.43 -10.47 -14.56
CA LEU A 115 -2.79 -10.48 -15.11
C LEU A 115 -2.80 -11.03 -16.53
N ASP A 116 -3.83 -11.79 -16.88
CA ASP A 116 -4.18 -12.10 -18.27
C ASP A 116 -5.03 -10.99 -18.91
N ILE A 117 -5.13 -10.98 -20.25
CA ILE A 117 -6.00 -10.03 -20.96
C ILE A 117 -7.45 -10.23 -20.51
N GLY A 118 -8.12 -9.13 -20.16
CA GLY A 118 -9.49 -9.14 -19.63
C GLY A 118 -9.58 -9.27 -18.10
N GLU A 119 -8.47 -9.50 -17.41
CA GLU A 119 -8.44 -9.52 -15.94
C GLU A 119 -8.28 -8.10 -15.35
N TYR A 120 -8.57 -7.99 -14.06
CA TYR A 120 -8.86 -6.70 -13.43
C TYR A 120 -7.77 -6.25 -12.46
N PHE A 121 -7.60 -4.94 -12.37
CA PHE A 121 -6.83 -4.26 -11.33
C PHE A 121 -7.72 -3.26 -10.60
N LEU A 122 -7.85 -3.42 -9.29
CA LEU A 122 -8.62 -2.53 -8.43
C LEU A 122 -7.68 -1.71 -7.56
N LEU A 123 -7.50 -0.44 -7.93
CA LEU A 123 -6.53 0.46 -7.31
C LEU A 123 -7.23 1.54 -6.48
N GLY A 124 -6.88 1.62 -5.20
CA GLY A 124 -7.21 2.76 -4.34
C GLY A 124 -6.12 3.81 -4.38
N VAL A 125 -6.49 5.08 -4.57
CA VAL A 125 -5.57 6.23 -4.59
C VAL A 125 -6.10 7.36 -3.71
N ASP A 126 -5.22 7.92 -2.89
CA ASP A 126 -5.50 9.13 -2.12
C ASP A 126 -5.32 10.34 -3.04
N LEU A 127 -6.38 11.13 -3.20
CA LEU A 127 -6.42 12.22 -4.17
C LEU A 127 -5.85 13.51 -3.60
N GLN A 128 -5.40 14.40 -4.47
CA GLN A 128 -5.00 15.75 -4.08
C GLN A 128 -6.17 16.49 -3.43
N LYS A 129 -5.91 17.15 -2.29
CA LYS A 129 -6.90 17.86 -1.49
C LYS A 129 -6.22 18.98 -0.69
N PRO A 130 -6.97 19.85 0.04
CA PRO A 130 -6.37 20.97 0.74
C PRO A 130 -5.19 20.58 1.64
N LYS A 131 -4.06 21.29 1.47
CA LYS A 131 -2.79 21.04 2.16
C LYS A 131 -2.91 20.84 3.67
N HIS A 132 -3.69 21.68 4.35
CA HIS A 132 -3.86 21.59 5.80
C HIS A 132 -4.48 20.26 6.25
N LEU A 133 -5.33 19.62 5.43
CA LEU A 133 -5.90 18.31 5.74
C LEU A 133 -4.86 17.20 5.52
N LEU A 134 -4.07 17.32 4.45
CA LEU A 134 -2.99 16.39 4.16
C LEU A 134 -1.94 16.44 5.28
N GLU A 135 -1.44 17.62 5.64
CA GLU A 135 -0.43 17.75 6.70
C GLU A 135 -0.96 17.33 8.07
N ALA A 136 -2.22 17.62 8.40
CA ALA A 136 -2.83 17.18 9.67
C ALA A 136 -2.98 15.66 9.78
N ALA A 137 -3.15 14.95 8.67
CA ALA A 137 -3.26 13.49 8.67
C ALA A 137 -1.93 12.79 9.02
N TYR A 138 -0.79 13.46 8.78
CA TYR A 138 0.55 12.93 9.07
C TYR A 138 1.22 13.59 10.28
N ASN A 139 0.67 14.71 10.76
CA ASN A 139 1.06 15.36 12.02
C ASN A 139 -0.09 15.29 13.03
N ASP A 140 -0.55 14.07 13.35
CA ASP A 140 -1.68 13.89 14.24
C ASP A 140 -1.38 14.43 15.65
N ALA A 141 -2.38 15.08 16.26
CA ALA A 141 -2.21 15.73 17.56
C ALA A 141 -1.91 14.75 18.71
N GLN A 142 -2.15 13.44 18.52
CA GLN A 142 -1.87 12.40 19.50
C GLN A 142 -0.41 11.92 19.42
N GLY A 143 0.34 12.33 18.39
CA GLY A 143 1.75 11.97 18.19
C GLY A 143 1.96 10.53 17.74
N VAL A 144 0.92 9.83 17.27
CA VAL A 144 1.00 8.42 16.87
C VAL A 144 1.87 8.26 15.63
N THR A 145 1.72 9.12 14.63
CA THR A 145 2.54 9.12 13.41
C THR A 145 4.00 9.46 13.72
N ALA A 146 4.23 10.36 14.68
CA ALA A 146 5.58 10.70 15.12
C ALA A 146 6.26 9.50 15.80
N GLN A 147 5.56 8.80 16.69
CA GLN A 147 6.06 7.57 17.33
C GLN A 147 6.33 6.47 16.30
N PHE A 148 5.43 6.29 15.33
CA PHE A 148 5.63 5.35 14.23
C PHE A 148 6.89 5.66 13.41
N ASN A 149 7.11 6.93 13.08
CA ASN A 149 8.29 7.35 12.33
C ASN A 149 9.60 7.11 13.12
N LEU A 150 9.62 7.50 14.40
CA LEU A 150 10.79 7.32 15.28
C LEU A 150 11.10 5.84 15.56
N ASN A 151 10.10 4.97 15.57
CA ASN A 151 10.28 3.53 15.77
C ASN A 151 11.19 2.89 14.71
N MET A 152 11.34 3.50 13.52
CA MET A 152 12.34 3.06 12.53
C MET A 152 13.76 3.08 13.11
N LEU A 153 14.11 4.08 13.92
CA LEU A 153 15.44 4.18 14.54
C LEU A 153 15.66 3.08 15.57
N GLU A 154 14.62 2.75 16.35
CA GLU A 154 14.68 1.63 17.29
C GLU A 154 14.85 0.30 16.56
N HIS A 155 14.17 0.13 15.43
CA HIS A 155 14.32 -1.05 14.59
C HIS A 155 15.74 -1.15 14.01
N LEU A 156 16.32 -0.05 13.54
CA LEU A 156 17.72 -0.02 13.06
C LEU A 156 18.70 -0.39 14.19
N ASN A 157 18.49 0.14 15.40
CA ASN A 157 19.29 -0.20 16.57
C ASN A 157 19.26 -1.70 16.87
N GLN A 158 18.05 -2.28 16.95
CA GLN A 158 17.87 -3.70 17.24
C GLN A 158 18.44 -4.59 16.14
N ARG A 159 18.25 -4.22 14.87
CA ARG A 159 18.60 -5.08 13.73
C ARG A 159 20.09 -5.06 13.38
N PHE A 160 20.75 -3.93 13.62
CA PHE A 160 22.11 -3.66 13.14
C PHE A 160 23.08 -3.21 14.23
N ASN A 161 22.74 -3.40 15.50
CA ASN A 161 23.53 -2.97 16.65
C ASN A 161 23.86 -1.47 16.54
N GLY A 162 22.80 -0.68 16.29
CA GLY A 162 22.87 0.76 16.16
C GLY A 162 22.78 1.49 17.50
N ASN A 163 23.15 2.77 17.49
CA ASN A 163 23.12 3.64 18.66
C ASN A 163 22.26 4.91 18.48
N PHE A 164 21.27 4.89 17.58
CA PHE A 164 20.34 6.02 17.44
C PHE A 164 19.68 6.36 18.78
N ASN A 165 19.79 7.62 19.19
CA ASN A 165 19.00 8.15 20.29
C ASN A 165 17.77 8.85 19.72
N THR A 166 16.59 8.24 19.85
CA THR A 166 15.32 8.78 19.33
C THR A 166 14.98 10.17 19.87
N GLN A 167 15.51 10.55 21.04
CA GLN A 167 15.31 11.89 21.61
C GLN A 167 16.09 12.99 20.89
N LEU A 168 17.06 12.64 20.04
CA LEU A 168 17.83 13.58 19.21
C LEU A 168 17.21 13.76 17.82
N PHE A 169 16.05 13.17 17.56
CA PHE A 169 15.33 13.31 16.30
C PHE A 169 13.90 13.75 16.58
N GLU A 170 13.37 14.59 15.71
CA GLU A 170 11.96 14.94 15.71
C GLU A 170 11.30 14.53 14.39
N HIS A 171 10.03 14.15 14.47
CA HIS A 171 9.20 13.92 13.31
C HIS A 171 8.93 15.25 12.60
N TRP A 172 9.15 15.29 11.29
CA TRP A 172 8.83 16.45 10.46
C TRP A 172 8.14 15.98 9.18
N ALA A 173 6.85 16.23 9.06
CA ALA A 173 6.07 15.92 7.86
C ALA A 173 5.48 17.18 7.25
N PHE A 174 5.59 17.31 5.92
CA PHE A 174 5.06 18.45 5.17
C PHE A 174 4.55 18.01 3.80
N TYR A 175 3.65 18.80 3.22
CA TYR A 175 3.21 18.59 1.85
C TYR A 175 4.13 19.32 0.87
N ASN A 176 4.76 18.56 -0.02
CA ASN A 176 5.55 19.05 -1.13
C ASN A 176 4.62 19.33 -2.33
N ASP A 177 4.23 20.60 -2.50
CA ASP A 177 3.34 21.07 -3.56
C ASP A 177 3.92 20.85 -4.98
N GLN A 178 5.25 20.75 -5.14
CA GLN A 178 5.87 20.53 -6.45
C GLN A 178 5.75 19.08 -6.90
N LEU A 179 5.85 18.14 -5.95
CA LEU A 179 5.79 16.70 -6.20
C LEU A 179 4.41 16.10 -5.90
N ASN A 180 3.47 16.90 -5.39
CA ASN A 180 2.15 16.49 -4.95
C ASN A 180 2.18 15.32 -3.96
N GLN A 181 3.05 15.39 -2.95
CA GLN A 181 3.23 14.30 -1.98
C GLN A 181 3.45 14.82 -0.57
N ILE A 182 3.02 14.04 0.43
CA ILE A 182 3.55 14.20 1.78
C ILE A 182 4.95 13.61 1.81
N GLU A 183 5.87 14.30 2.45
CA GLU A 183 7.17 13.77 2.83
C GLU A 183 7.24 13.68 4.34
N MET A 184 7.67 12.52 4.85
CA MET A 184 7.99 12.32 6.25
C MET A 184 9.50 12.25 6.41
N HIS A 185 9.99 13.01 7.37
CA HIS A 185 11.40 13.10 7.71
C HIS A 185 11.60 12.90 9.21
N LEU A 186 12.80 12.45 9.56
CA LEU A 186 13.37 12.58 10.90
C LEU A 186 14.42 13.68 10.86
N ARG A 187 14.17 14.78 11.58
CA ARG A 187 15.09 15.92 11.66
C ARG A 187 15.97 15.79 12.89
N CYS A 188 17.28 15.82 12.68
CA CYS A 188 18.28 15.77 13.73
C CYS A 188 18.28 17.09 14.53
N LEU A 189 18.20 17.00 15.86
CA LEU A 189 18.14 18.17 16.74
C LEU A 189 19.53 18.71 17.13
N GLN A 190 20.55 17.85 17.08
CA GLN A 190 21.91 18.18 17.50
C GLN A 190 22.90 17.36 16.69
N ALA A 191 24.02 17.96 16.26
CA ALA A 191 25.06 17.21 15.56
C ALA A 191 25.62 16.06 16.42
N HIS A 192 25.66 14.85 15.87
CA HIS A 192 26.21 13.65 16.52
C HIS A 192 26.52 12.54 15.52
N ASP A 193 27.31 11.57 15.96
CA ASP A 193 27.67 10.40 15.18
C ASP A 193 26.76 9.23 15.51
N ILE A 194 26.28 8.55 14.47
CA ILE A 194 25.60 7.26 14.55
C ILE A 194 26.54 6.16 14.05
N TYR A 195 26.58 5.06 14.79
CA TYR A 195 27.32 3.87 14.42
C TYR A 195 26.34 2.71 14.26
N LEU A 196 26.42 2.02 13.12
CA LEU A 196 25.75 0.75 12.85
C LEU A 196 26.81 -0.34 12.83
N GLU A 197 27.02 -1.00 13.97
CA GLU A 197 28.14 -1.94 14.16
C GLU A 197 28.09 -3.11 13.18
N ALA A 198 26.90 -3.61 12.87
CA ALA A 198 26.73 -4.74 11.94
C ALA A 198 27.28 -4.46 10.53
N PHE A 199 27.45 -3.20 10.16
CA PHE A 199 28.01 -2.77 8.88
C PHE A 199 29.38 -2.11 9.00
N ASN A 200 29.92 -1.93 10.22
CA ASN A 200 31.06 -1.06 10.49
C ASN A 200 30.89 0.33 9.85
N LEU A 201 29.67 0.86 9.92
CA LEU A 201 29.29 2.11 9.27
C LEU A 201 29.15 3.22 10.31
N LYS A 202 29.87 4.31 10.10
CA LYS A 202 29.69 5.58 10.79
C LYS A 202 28.92 6.53 9.88
N VAL A 203 27.87 7.15 10.41
CA VAL A 203 27.11 8.21 9.76
C VAL A 203 27.18 9.45 10.65
N GLU A 204 27.58 10.57 10.08
CA GLU A 204 27.63 11.85 10.79
C GLU A 204 26.34 12.60 10.47
N PHE A 205 25.66 13.12 11.49
CA PHE A 205 24.50 13.98 11.33
C PHE A 205 24.83 15.39 11.81
N GLU A 206 24.46 16.40 11.03
CA GLU A 206 24.46 17.80 11.46
C GLU A 206 23.16 18.18 12.18
N ALA A 207 23.19 19.26 12.97
CA ALA A 207 21.98 19.81 13.57
C ALA A 207 21.08 20.39 12.46
N GLY A 208 19.82 19.99 12.43
CA GLY A 208 18.85 20.36 11.41
C GLY A 208 18.87 19.49 10.16
N GLU A 209 19.83 18.57 10.02
CA GLU A 209 19.85 17.61 8.93
C GLU A 209 18.62 16.68 8.98
N THR A 210 18.08 16.33 7.82
CA THR A 210 16.84 15.55 7.71
C THR A 210 17.07 14.26 6.95
N MET A 211 16.54 13.16 7.50
CA MET A 211 16.47 11.87 6.82
C MET A 211 15.02 11.61 6.40
N MET A 212 14.77 11.56 5.09
CA MET A 212 13.46 11.20 4.55
C MET A 212 13.18 9.72 4.81
N THR A 213 12.09 9.43 5.51
CA THR A 213 11.71 8.07 5.91
C THR A 213 10.60 7.51 5.04
N GLU A 214 9.68 8.35 4.58
CA GLU A 214 8.53 7.93 3.77
C GLU A 214 8.06 9.06 2.85
N ILE A 215 7.48 8.67 1.71
CA ILE A 215 6.70 9.57 0.86
C ILE A 215 5.28 9.05 0.79
N SER A 216 4.31 9.93 0.58
CA SER A 216 2.95 9.53 0.24
C SER A 216 2.39 10.46 -0.82
N ARG A 217 2.53 10.03 -2.08
CA ARG A 217 2.03 10.76 -3.25
C ARG A 217 0.51 10.84 -3.22
N LYS A 218 0.00 11.99 -3.68
CA LYS A 218 -1.42 12.29 -3.83
C LYS A 218 -1.71 12.47 -5.31
N PHE A 219 -2.76 11.80 -5.78
CA PHE A 219 -2.98 11.61 -7.20
C PHE A 219 -4.00 12.61 -7.73
N ASP A 220 -3.76 13.08 -8.94
CA ASP A 220 -4.84 13.58 -9.78
C ASP A 220 -5.51 12.37 -10.45
N LEU A 221 -6.84 12.34 -10.39
CA LEU A 221 -7.60 11.18 -10.83
C LEU A 221 -7.53 10.94 -12.33
N GLU A 222 -7.53 12.00 -13.14
CA GLU A 222 -7.46 11.87 -14.60
C GLU A 222 -6.05 11.49 -15.04
N VAL A 223 -5.02 12.10 -14.42
CA VAL A 223 -3.61 11.75 -14.69
C VAL A 223 -3.33 10.27 -14.40
N ILE A 224 -3.73 9.75 -13.23
CA ILE A 224 -3.47 8.33 -12.92
C ILE A 224 -4.24 7.38 -13.85
N LYS A 225 -5.44 7.75 -14.30
CA LYS A 225 -6.19 6.96 -15.30
C LYS A 225 -5.46 6.92 -16.65
N GLU A 226 -4.92 8.04 -17.10
CA GLU A 226 -4.12 8.12 -18.31
C GLU A 226 -2.82 7.30 -18.19
N GLU A 227 -2.13 7.37 -17.05
CA GLU A 227 -0.94 6.56 -16.77
C GLU A 227 -1.22 5.06 -16.80
N LEU A 228 -2.33 4.62 -16.19
CA LEU A 228 -2.78 3.22 -16.23
C LEU A 228 -3.09 2.81 -17.67
N GLN A 229 -3.85 3.63 -18.40
CA GLN A 229 -4.24 3.33 -19.78
C GLN A 229 -3.03 3.24 -20.71
N ALA A 230 -2.04 4.13 -20.56
CA ALA A 230 -0.80 4.11 -21.34
C ALA A 230 0.01 2.81 -21.14
N LYS A 231 -0.19 2.10 -20.03
CA LYS A 231 0.42 0.81 -19.73
C LYS A 231 -0.46 -0.40 -20.09
N GLY A 232 -1.63 -0.19 -20.70
CA GLY A 232 -2.56 -1.26 -21.07
C GLY A 232 -3.55 -1.65 -19.96
N LEU A 233 -3.72 -0.81 -18.94
CA LEU A 233 -4.77 -0.96 -17.93
C LEU A 233 -5.88 0.06 -18.21
N LYS A 234 -6.91 -0.35 -18.95
CA LYS A 234 -8.04 0.50 -19.31
C LYS A 234 -8.98 0.67 -18.11
N SER A 235 -9.19 1.90 -17.67
CA SER A 235 -10.20 2.21 -16.63
C SER A 235 -11.61 1.86 -17.14
N LEU A 236 -12.33 1.03 -16.38
CA LEU A 236 -13.73 0.66 -16.63
C LEU A 236 -14.71 1.49 -15.80
N ALA A 237 -14.36 1.73 -14.54
CA ALA A 237 -15.16 2.49 -13.61
C ALA A 237 -14.29 3.14 -12.54
N VAL A 238 -14.81 4.22 -11.97
CA VAL A 238 -14.18 4.98 -10.89
C VAL A 238 -15.24 5.37 -9.87
N TRP A 239 -14.93 5.14 -8.61
CA TRP A 239 -15.73 5.59 -7.48
C TRP A 239 -14.92 6.56 -6.63
N THR A 240 -15.58 7.58 -6.10
CA THR A 240 -14.99 8.51 -5.14
C THR A 240 -15.91 8.66 -3.94
N ASP A 241 -15.34 9.02 -2.79
CA ASP A 241 -16.13 9.51 -1.67
C ASP A 241 -16.80 10.87 -2.02
N PRO A 242 -17.80 11.32 -1.26
CA PRO A 242 -18.53 12.55 -1.58
C PRO A 242 -17.65 13.81 -1.67
N GLN A 243 -16.49 13.84 -1.00
CA GLN A 243 -15.55 14.95 -1.04
C GLN A 243 -14.50 14.81 -2.16
N GLN A 244 -14.51 13.70 -2.92
CA GLN A 244 -13.52 13.38 -3.95
C GLN A 244 -12.09 13.39 -3.42
N TRP A 245 -11.90 12.82 -2.25
CA TRP A 245 -10.63 12.77 -1.54
C TRP A 245 -9.93 11.42 -1.69
N PHE A 246 -10.65 10.38 -2.08
CA PHE A 246 -10.13 9.05 -2.32
C PHE A 246 -10.81 8.47 -3.56
N GLY A 247 -10.01 7.97 -4.49
CA GLY A 247 -10.46 7.32 -5.70
C GLY A 247 -10.27 5.80 -5.63
N LEU A 248 -11.26 5.05 -6.08
CA LEU A 248 -11.17 3.63 -6.34
C LEU A 248 -11.37 3.39 -7.83
N ILE A 249 -10.33 2.91 -8.50
CA ILE A 249 -10.29 2.72 -9.96
C ILE A 249 -10.33 1.23 -10.25
N LEU A 250 -11.37 0.78 -10.95
CA LEU A 250 -11.38 -0.55 -11.56
C LEU A 250 -10.86 -0.42 -12.98
N ALA A 251 -9.70 -1.02 -13.26
CA ALA A 251 -9.12 -1.12 -14.57
C ALA A 251 -9.09 -2.57 -15.05
N GLN A 252 -9.02 -2.76 -16.36
CA GLN A 252 -8.92 -4.06 -17.01
C GLN A 252 -7.72 -4.09 -17.94
N LYS A 253 -6.96 -5.18 -17.93
CA LYS A 253 -5.85 -5.37 -18.85
C LYS A 253 -6.37 -5.56 -20.27
N SER A 254 -5.90 -4.71 -21.20
CA SER A 254 -6.25 -4.70 -22.62
C SER A 254 -5.15 -5.28 -23.50
#